data_AF-A0A3P7QEF9-F1
#
_entry.id   AF-A0A3P7QEF9-F1
#
_cell.length_a   1.000
_cell.length_b   1.000
_cell.length_c   1.000
_cell.angle_alpha   90.00
_cell.angle_beta   90.00
_cell.angle_gamma   90.00
#
_symmetry.space_group_name_H-M   'P 1'
#
loop_
_entity.id
_entity.type
_entity.pdbx_description
1 polymer ?
#
loop_
_entity_poly.entity_id
_entity_poly.type
_entity_poly.pdbx_seq_one_letter_code
_entity_poly.pdbx_strand_id
1 'polypeptide(L)'
;MIGRAGRAGLDSYGESVTILQPADRHLFARLLRSSPKPTEGSAGDNNSDGAFCSSSLLYDDGKGLRHLLLSLLGLGLATNLAELISCAEQTFYAVQQKNRLGAEAGRAKLDADVRDQLQHLLTGRLVSVST
;
A
#
# COMPACT_ATOMS: atom_id res chain seq x y z
N MET A 1 0.86 16.27 -13.15
CA MET A 1 0.87 17.70 -13.57
C MET A 1 1.86 17.93 -14.71
N ILE A 2 3.15 17.58 -14.54
CA ILE A 2 4.16 17.74 -15.61
C ILE A 2 3.84 16.97 -16.90
N GLY A 3 3.22 15.79 -16.81
CA GLY A 3 2.89 14.96 -17.97
C GLY A 3 1.78 15.51 -18.89
N ARG A 4 1.23 16.69 -18.58
CA ARG A 4 0.32 17.41 -19.48
C ARG A 4 1.05 18.37 -20.43
N ALA A 5 2.35 18.58 -20.25
CA ALA A 5 3.16 19.42 -21.13
C ALA A 5 3.47 18.66 -22.43
N GLY A 6 3.19 19.31 -23.56
CA GLY A 6 3.34 18.74 -24.90
C GLY A 6 2.04 18.10 -25.43
N ARG A 7 1.75 18.35 -26.71
CA ARG A 7 0.59 17.78 -27.41
C ARG A 7 1.05 16.69 -28.36
N ALA A 8 0.52 15.48 -28.18
CA ALA A 8 0.83 14.33 -29.01
C ALA A 8 0.52 14.65 -30.49
N GLY A 9 1.53 14.48 -31.36
CA GLY A 9 1.42 14.69 -32.80
C GLY A 9 1.50 16.14 -33.28
N LEU A 10 1.65 17.12 -32.38
CA LEU A 10 1.81 18.53 -32.74
C LEU A 10 3.15 19.10 -32.29
N ASP A 11 3.58 18.78 -31.07
CA ASP A 11 4.80 19.32 -30.48
C ASP A 11 5.91 18.26 -30.48
N SER A 12 7.16 18.67 -30.70
CA SER A 12 8.33 17.78 -30.66
C SER A 12 8.81 17.49 -29.23
N TYR A 13 8.51 18.39 -28.28
CA TYR A 13 8.75 18.22 -26.84
C TYR A 13 7.73 19.05 -26.04
N GLY A 14 7.59 18.73 -24.75
CA GLY A 14 6.78 19.49 -23.80
C GLY A 14 7.65 20.05 -22.68
N GLU A 15 7.54 21.34 -22.40
CA GLU A 15 8.27 21.99 -21.30
C GLU A 15 7.36 22.21 -20.09
N SER A 16 7.90 21.99 -18.89
CA SER A 16 7.21 22.24 -17.64
C SER A 16 8.14 22.95 -16.67
N VAL A 17 7.73 24.11 -16.19
CA VAL A 17 8.42 24.86 -15.14
C VAL A 17 7.61 24.72 -13.85
N THR A 18 8.23 24.19 -12.80
CA THR A 18 7.62 24.06 -11.47
C THR A 18 8.33 24.98 -10.49
N ILE A 19 7.58 25.89 -9.86
CA ILE A 19 8.10 26.81 -8.84
C ILE A 19 7.93 26.13 -7.48
N LEU A 20 9.03 26.02 -6.72
CA LEU A 20 9.08 25.29 -5.45
C LEU A 20 9.77 26.11 -4.37
N GLN A 21 9.36 25.87 -3.12
CA GLN A 21 10.12 26.34 -1.96
C GLN A 21 11.51 25.69 -1.94
N PRO A 22 12.55 26.35 -1.42
CA PRO A 22 13.91 25.79 -1.38
C PRO A 22 13.99 24.41 -0.72
N ALA A 23 13.19 24.18 0.34
CA ALA A 23 13.14 22.92 1.07
C ALA A 23 12.70 21.72 0.20
N ASP A 24 11.77 21.95 -0.75
CA ASP A 24 11.15 20.88 -1.53
C ASP A 24 11.93 20.52 -2.80
N ARG A 25 12.90 21.35 -3.21
CA ARG A 25 13.63 21.20 -4.48
C ARG A 25 14.31 19.85 -4.60
N HIS A 26 14.96 19.40 -3.51
CA HIS A 26 15.67 18.12 -3.50
C HIS A 26 14.70 16.94 -3.58
N LEU A 27 13.59 16.99 -2.84
CA LEU A 27 12.58 15.94 -2.86
C LEU A 27 11.90 15.83 -4.23
N PHE A 28 11.52 16.97 -4.84
CA PHE A 28 10.92 16.99 -6.16
C PHE A 28 11.88 16.50 -7.25
N ALA A 29 13.15 16.93 -7.23
CA ALA A 29 14.16 16.44 -8.17
C ALA A 29 14.35 14.92 -8.07
N ARG A 30 14.27 14.38 -6.84
CA ARG A 30 14.33 12.94 -6.59
C ARG A 30 13.14 12.22 -7.20
N LEU A 31 11.91 12.70 -6.96
CA LEU A 31 10.68 12.15 -7.54
C LEU A 31 10.71 12.09 -9.07
N LEU A 32 11.27 13.13 -9.71
CA LEU A 32 11.43 13.15 -11.18
C LEU A 32 12.45 12.10 -11.67
N ARG A 33 13.59 11.99 -10.99
CA ARG A 33 14.67 11.05 -11.35
C ARG A 33 14.30 9.61 -11.06
N SER A 34 13.47 9.39 -10.04
CA SER A 34 13.10 8.09 -9.53
C SER A 34 11.89 7.47 -10.22
N SER A 35 11.46 8.01 -11.36
CA SER A 35 10.40 7.42 -12.18
C SER A 35 10.77 5.96 -12.48
N PRO A 36 10.09 4.95 -11.90
CA PRO A 36 10.56 3.58 -11.99
C PRO A 36 10.45 3.11 -13.44
N LYS A 37 11.52 2.50 -13.97
CA LYS A 37 11.31 1.46 -14.97
C LYS A 37 10.41 0.41 -14.31
N PRO A 38 9.33 -0.06 -14.97
CA PRO A 38 8.50 -1.12 -14.45
C PRO A 38 9.25 -2.43 -14.64
N THR A 39 10.20 -2.74 -13.77
CA THR A 39 10.87 -4.04 -13.77
C THR A 39 10.93 -4.57 -12.34
N GLU A 40 10.12 -5.60 -12.11
CA GLU A 40 10.49 -6.86 -11.47
C GLU A 40 11.69 -6.78 -10.51
N GLY A 41 11.43 -6.95 -9.21
CA GLY A 41 12.40 -7.44 -8.23
C GLY A 41 13.74 -6.72 -8.17
N SER A 42 13.84 -5.66 -7.38
CA SER A 42 15.12 -5.25 -6.80
C SER A 42 14.94 -5.03 -5.31
N ALA A 43 14.86 -6.15 -4.59
CA ALA A 43 15.21 -6.21 -3.18
C ALA A 43 16.73 -6.06 -3.10
N GLY A 44 17.24 -4.89 -2.71
CA GLY A 44 18.68 -4.75 -2.58
C GLY A 44 19.22 -3.38 -2.20
N ASP A 45 18.48 -2.29 -2.36
CA ASP A 45 19.01 -0.97 -2.03
C ASP A 45 18.10 -0.18 -1.09
N ASN A 46 18.50 -0.13 0.19
CA ASN A 46 17.89 0.65 1.26
C ASN A 46 17.98 2.18 1.05
N ASN A 47 18.42 2.62 -0.14
CA ASN A 47 18.52 4.02 -0.53
C ASN A 47 17.79 4.31 -1.86
N SER A 48 16.94 3.39 -2.35
CA SER A 48 16.11 3.58 -3.53
C SER A 48 14.86 4.41 -3.20
N ASP A 49 15.08 5.72 -3.02
CA ASP A 49 14.09 6.73 -2.65
C ASP A 49 13.23 7.17 -3.85
N GLY A 50 12.69 6.17 -4.55
CA GLY A 50 11.69 6.31 -5.60
C GLY A 50 10.33 5.87 -5.12
N ALA A 51 9.28 6.51 -5.63
CA ALA A 51 7.90 6.20 -5.29
C ALA A 51 7.48 4.83 -5.85
N PHE A 52 7.91 3.75 -5.21
CA PHE A 52 7.26 2.46 -5.36
C PHE A 52 5.86 2.59 -4.75
N CYS A 53 4.83 2.27 -5.53
CA CYS A 53 3.48 2.15 -5.00
C CYS A 53 3.51 1.20 -3.80
N SER A 54 3.25 1.72 -2.61
CA SER A 54 3.18 0.95 -1.37
C SER A 54 1.73 0.87 -0.91
N SER A 55 1.34 -0.27 -0.37
CA SER A 55 0.01 -0.44 0.19
C SER A 55 -0.11 0.38 1.46
N SER A 56 -1.06 1.30 1.50
CA SER A 56 -1.39 2.09 2.69
C SER A 56 -2.32 1.35 3.65
N LEU A 57 -2.50 0.04 3.48
CA LEU A 57 -3.44 -0.74 4.30
C LEU A 57 -3.04 -0.75 5.78
N LEU A 58 -1.74 -0.68 6.09
CA LEU A 58 -1.24 -0.55 7.46
C LEU A 58 -1.02 0.90 7.93
N TYR A 59 -1.59 1.89 7.24
CA TYR A 59 -1.52 3.29 7.67
C TYR A 59 -2.07 3.48 9.10
N ASP A 60 -1.44 4.39 9.85
CA ASP A 60 -1.87 4.81 11.19
C ASP A 60 -2.11 3.61 12.11
N ASP A 61 -1.05 2.82 12.32
CA ASP A 61 -1.05 1.63 13.19
C ASP A 61 -2.11 0.58 12.81
N GLY A 62 -2.20 0.26 11.51
CA GLY A 62 -3.12 -0.76 11.02
C GLY A 62 -4.57 -0.31 10.87
N LYS A 63 -4.88 0.98 11.02
CA LYS A 63 -6.25 1.53 10.90
C LYS A 63 -6.91 1.22 9.57
N GLY A 64 -6.17 1.25 8.46
CA GLY A 64 -6.69 0.88 7.14
C GLY A 64 -7.19 -0.56 7.10
N LEU A 65 -6.39 -1.50 7.60
CA LEU A 65 -6.72 -2.91 7.73
C LEU A 65 -7.91 -3.10 8.68
N ARG A 66 -7.91 -2.41 9.82
CA ARG A 66 -9.02 -2.44 10.79
C ARG A 66 -10.36 -2.02 10.16
N HIS A 67 -10.37 -0.94 9.39
CA HIS A 67 -11.56 -0.50 8.65
C HIS A 67 -12.00 -1.51 7.59
N LEU A 68 -11.06 -2.12 6.88
CA LEU A 68 -11.37 -3.19 5.94
C LEU A 68 -12.05 -4.37 6.65
N LEU A 69 -11.47 -4.87 7.74
CA LEU A 69 -12.05 -5.97 8.53
C LEU A 69 -13.46 -5.64 9.03
N LEU A 70 -13.66 -4.43 9.57
CA LEU A 70 -14.96 -3.98 10.04
C LEU A 70 -15.99 -3.90 8.90
N SER A 71 -15.57 -3.46 7.71
CA SER A 71 -16.44 -3.42 6.53
C SER A 71 -16.81 -4.81 6.04
N LEU A 72 -15.85 -5.75 6.00
CA LEU A 72 -16.10 -7.14 5.61
C LEU A 72 -17.10 -7.83 6.56
N LEU A 73 -16.92 -7.65 7.87
CA LEU A 73 -17.84 -8.17 8.88
C LEU A 73 -19.21 -7.47 8.82
N GLY A 74 -19.22 -6.14 8.72
CA GLY A 74 -20.45 -5.34 8.70
C GLY A 74 -21.33 -5.57 7.47
N LEU A 75 -20.73 -5.89 6.32
CA LEU A 75 -21.46 -6.29 5.11
C LEU A 75 -21.78 -7.80 5.06
N GLY A 76 -21.28 -8.60 6.01
CA GLY A 76 -21.45 -10.06 6.01
C GLY A 76 -20.68 -10.77 4.89
N LEU A 77 -19.63 -10.16 4.34
CA LEU A 77 -18.76 -10.75 3.30
C LEU A 77 -17.75 -11.73 3.88
N ALA A 78 -17.42 -11.57 5.16
CA ALA A 78 -16.66 -12.52 5.96
C ALA A 78 -17.33 -12.63 7.33
N THR A 79 -17.35 -13.84 7.88
CA THR A 79 -18.03 -14.18 9.14
C THR A 79 -17.09 -14.83 10.15
N ASN A 80 -15.93 -15.30 9.71
CA ASN A 80 -14.93 -15.97 10.52
C ASN A 80 -13.51 -15.53 10.15
N LEU A 81 -12.54 -15.88 11.01
CA LEU A 81 -11.15 -15.48 10.83
C LEU A 81 -10.53 -16.01 9.52
N ALA A 82 -10.89 -17.22 9.10
CA ALA A 82 -10.35 -17.80 7.87
C ALA A 82 -10.81 -17.02 6.63
N GLU A 83 -12.08 -16.61 6.60
CA GLU A 83 -12.62 -15.73 5.55
C GLU A 83 -11.96 -14.35 5.57
N LEU A 84 -11.76 -13.75 6.74
CA LEU A 84 -11.06 -12.46 6.87
C LEU A 84 -9.63 -12.53 6.32
N ILE A 85 -8.89 -13.58 6.65
CA ILE A 85 -7.54 -13.82 6.13
C ILE A 85 -7.59 -14.02 4.61
N SER A 86 -8.51 -14.85 4.12
CA SER A 86 -8.69 -15.09 2.67
C SER A 86 -8.99 -13.79 1.91
N CYS A 87 -9.84 -12.92 2.44
CA CYS A 87 -10.08 -11.59 1.88
C CYS A 87 -8.83 -10.71 1.92
N ALA A 88 -8.08 -10.72 3.03
CA ALA A 88 -6.85 -9.96 3.16
C ALA A 88 -5.75 -10.43 2.20
N GLU A 89 -5.71 -11.72 1.86
CA GLU A 89 -4.79 -12.31 0.88
C GLU A 89 -4.97 -11.75 -0.54
N GLN A 90 -6.17 -11.23 -0.86
CA GLN A 90 -6.46 -10.62 -2.16
C GLN A 90 -6.02 -9.15 -2.26
N THR A 91 -5.44 -8.59 -1.20
CA THR A 91 -5.04 -7.18 -1.17
C THR A 91 -3.66 -6.95 -1.78
N PHE A 92 -3.41 -5.73 -2.25
CA PHE A 92 -2.07 -5.32 -2.67
C PHE A 92 -1.04 -5.45 -1.54
N TYR A 93 -1.46 -5.29 -0.27
CA TYR A 93 -0.58 -5.51 0.88
C TYR A 93 -0.05 -6.95 0.92
N ALA A 94 -0.92 -7.96 0.75
CA ALA A 94 -0.52 -9.37 0.74
C ALA A 94 0.49 -9.67 -0.38
N VAL A 95 0.28 -9.12 -1.58
CA VAL A 95 1.22 -9.23 -2.71
C VAL A 95 2.59 -8.66 -2.34
N GLN A 96 2.63 -7.49 -1.70
CA GLN A 96 3.88 -6.87 -1.29
C GLN A 96 4.62 -7.67 -0.23
N GLN A 97 3.92 -8.23 0.76
CA GLN A 97 4.55 -9.05 1.79
C GLN A 97 5.10 -10.35 1.20
N LYS A 98 4.35 -10.99 0.30
CA LYS A 98 4.81 -12.16 -0.44
C LYS A 98 6.09 -11.87 -1.25
N ASN A 99 6.15 -10.73 -1.93
CA ASN A 99 7.31 -10.37 -2.76
C ASN A 99 8.53 -9.94 -1.94
N ARG A 100 8.34 -9.36 -0.75
CA ARG A 100 9.43 -8.88 0.10
C ARG A 100 10.03 -9.96 1.00
N LEU A 101 9.18 -10.82 1.56
CA LEU A 101 9.56 -11.80 2.58
C LEU A 101 9.53 -13.25 2.06
N GLY A 102 9.00 -13.49 0.86
CA GLY A 102 8.70 -14.82 0.34
C GLY A 102 7.27 -15.27 0.68
N ALA A 103 6.81 -16.34 0.03
CA ALA A 103 5.41 -16.78 0.11
C ALA A 103 4.96 -17.18 1.52
N GLU A 104 5.75 -17.99 2.23
CA GLU A 104 5.38 -18.47 3.56
C GLU A 104 5.49 -17.39 4.63
N ALA A 105 6.63 -16.70 4.69
CA ALA A 105 6.84 -15.64 5.68
C ALA A 105 5.93 -14.42 5.44
N GLY A 106 5.66 -14.07 4.18
CA GLY A 106 4.71 -13.01 3.83
C GLY A 106 3.29 -13.32 4.27
N ARG A 107 2.83 -14.57 4.07
CA ARG A 107 1.53 -15.05 4.54
C ARG A 107 1.45 -15.04 6.07
N ALA A 108 2.48 -15.57 6.75
CA ALA A 108 2.54 -15.56 8.21
C ALA A 108 2.47 -14.14 8.80
N LYS A 109 3.13 -13.18 8.14
CA LYS A 109 3.09 -11.76 8.53
C LYS A 109 1.68 -11.16 8.34
N LEU A 110 1.04 -11.42 7.21
CA LEU A 110 -0.35 -11.00 6.96
C LEU A 110 -1.31 -11.56 8.02
N ASP A 111 -1.20 -12.85 8.32
CA ASP A 111 -2.04 -13.52 9.32
C ASP A 111 -1.88 -12.89 10.69
N ALA A 112 -0.64 -12.58 11.08
CA ALA A 112 -0.35 -11.89 12.34
C ALA A 112 -0.99 -10.50 12.39
N ASP A 113 -0.89 -9.72 11.31
CA ASP A 113 -1.45 -8.36 11.25
C ASP A 113 -2.99 -8.39 11.27
N VAL A 114 -3.62 -9.35 10.58
CA VAL A 114 -5.09 -9.51 10.61
C VAL A 114 -5.57 -9.88 12.02
N ARG A 115 -4.88 -10.80 12.70
CA ARG A 115 -5.22 -11.22 14.07
C ARG A 115 -5.07 -10.07 15.07
N ASP A 116 -3.98 -9.34 14.97
CA ASP A 116 -3.72 -8.17 15.80
C ASP A 116 -4.81 -7.10 15.64
N GLN A 117 -5.16 -6.76 14.40
CA GLN A 117 -6.20 -5.76 14.14
C GLN A 117 -7.61 -6.25 14.50
N LEU A 118 -7.89 -7.54 14.36
CA LEU A 118 -9.13 -8.14 14.86
C LEU A 118 -9.21 -8.07 16.40
N GLN A 119 -8.10 -8.31 17.10
CA GLN A 119 -8.03 -8.18 18.55
C GLN A 119 -8.29 -6.74 19.01
N HIS A 120 -7.81 -5.74 18.27
CA HIS A 120 -8.16 -4.35 18.52
C HIS A 120 -9.66 -4.08 18.39
N LEU A 121 -10.32 -4.63 17.37
CA LEU A 121 -11.78 -4.51 17.18
C LEU A 121 -12.57 -5.17 18.33
N LEU A 122 -12.13 -6.35 18.77
CA LEU A 122 -12.74 -7.06 19.90
C LEU A 122 -12.58 -6.30 21.21
N THR A 123 -11.37 -5.80 21.48
CA THR A 123 -11.06 -5.01 22.69
C THR A 123 -11.87 -3.71 22.71
N GLY A 124 -12.01 -3.06 21.56
CA GLY A 124 -12.83 -1.86 21.38
C GLY A 124 -14.34 -2.12 21.42
N ARG A 125 -14.79 -3.39 21.49
CA ARG A 125 -16.20 -3.81 21.41
C ARG A 125 -16.91 -3.38 20.12
N LEU A 126 -16.18 -3.24 19.01
CA LEU A 126 -16.77 -2.97 17.70
C LEU A 126 -17.32 -4.24 17.03
N VAL A 127 -16.78 -5.39 17.42
CA VAL A 127 -17.19 -6.71 16.92
C VAL A 127 -17.26 -7.69 18.10
N SER A 128 -18.06 -8.75 17.96
CA SER A 128 -18.22 -9.78 18.99
C SER A 128 -18.12 -11.17 18.35
N VAL A 129 -17.61 -12.13 19.12
CA VAL A 129 -17.62 -13.54 18.71
C VAL A 129 -18.96 -14.13 19.12
N SER A 130 -19.72 -14.63 18.15
CA SER A 130 -20.89 -15.46 18.45
C SER A 130 -20.43 -16.83 18.88
N THR A 131 -20.78 -17.24 20.10
CA THR A 131 -20.63 -18.61 20.61
C THR A 131 -21.66 -19.55 20.01
#